data_AF-A0A359EW80-F1
#
_entry.id   AF-A0A359EW80-F1
#
_cell.length_a   1.000
_cell.length_b   1.000
_cell.length_c   1.000
_cell.angle_alpha   90.00
_cell.angle_beta   90.00
_cell.angle_gamma   90.00
#
_symmetry.space_group_name_H-M   'P 1'
#
loop_
_entity.id
_entity.type
_entity.pdbx_description
1 polymer ?
#
loop_
_entity_poly.entity_id
_entity_poly.type
_entity_poly.pdbx_seq_one_letter_code
_entity_poly.pdbx_strand_id
1 'polypeptide(L)'
;MDFLSGKKNIVVMGCDIRKDDAGRSDTLFVVMMDKSEKKAALLSVPRDTRVKVKGHGWDKINSAFAYGGHKLTQETVQDFLGIRINNYVVVDFQGFQGLVDAIGGVDITVEKRMYYYDPYAGFEIDLRPGNQHMDGKTAMQYVRYRDEEGDIGRIRRQQKFIMALYKQIASKNIIAKMPGVSKQIMSMIKTDLSLKEMVELGKVMHDMLEKDGLKMAMVPGTPEYIDGVSYWIPDIPNMRRQMAEMQDVKMSEKFRENTRKLEQDYKDSFKK
;
A
#
# COMPACT_ATOMS: atom_id res chain seq x y z
N MET A 1 17.27 11.82 -10.37
CA MET A 1 17.81 10.49 -10.00
C MET A 1 17.62 9.54 -11.16
N ASP A 2 18.41 8.48 -11.24
CA ASP A 2 18.16 7.38 -12.18
C ASP A 2 17.27 6.36 -11.47
N PHE A 3 16.10 6.11 -12.03
CA PHE A 3 15.07 5.27 -11.41
C PHE A 3 14.88 4.00 -12.22
N LEU A 4 14.67 2.88 -11.55
CA LEU A 4 14.26 1.66 -12.23
C LEU A 4 12.86 1.86 -12.84
N SER A 5 12.68 1.44 -14.08
CA SER A 5 11.43 1.63 -14.83
C SER A 5 11.05 0.39 -15.64
N GLY A 6 11.43 -0.81 -15.17
CA GLY A 6 11.14 -2.07 -15.86
C GLY A 6 9.66 -2.44 -15.87
N LYS A 7 8.86 -1.88 -14.93
CA LYS A 7 7.44 -2.19 -14.75
C LYS A 7 6.59 -0.94 -14.62
N LYS A 8 5.27 -1.08 -14.80
CA LYS A 8 4.31 -0.04 -14.44
C LYS A 8 4.11 -0.08 -12.92
N ASN A 9 4.52 0.97 -12.24
CA ASN A 9 4.49 1.09 -10.79
C ASN A 9 3.40 2.07 -10.36
N ILE A 10 2.51 1.62 -9.50
CA ILE A 10 1.36 2.37 -9.01
C ILE A 10 1.43 2.40 -7.50
N VAL A 11 1.54 3.60 -6.93
CA VAL A 11 1.44 3.75 -5.48
C VAL A 11 -0.03 3.82 -5.09
N VAL A 12 -0.43 3.02 -4.10
CA VAL A 12 -1.77 2.99 -3.55
C VAL A 12 -1.73 3.47 -2.12
N MET A 13 -2.56 4.45 -1.81
CA MET A 13 -2.64 5.14 -0.54
C MET A 13 -4.05 4.96 0.04
N GLY A 14 -4.15 4.29 1.18
CA GLY A 14 -5.36 4.29 2.01
C GLY A 14 -5.26 5.40 3.05
N CYS A 15 -6.16 6.38 3.00
CA CYS A 15 -6.05 7.60 3.80
C CYS A 15 -7.24 7.77 4.76
N ASP A 16 -6.95 8.14 6.00
CA ASP A 16 -7.95 8.74 6.91
C ASP A 16 -7.99 10.24 6.60
N ILE A 17 -8.88 10.64 5.67
CA ILE A 17 -9.11 12.04 5.31
C ILE A 17 -10.33 12.51 6.10
N ARG A 18 -10.16 13.55 6.91
CA ARG A 18 -11.23 14.17 7.69
C ARG A 18 -11.47 15.59 7.18
N LYS A 19 -12.68 16.13 7.37
CA LYS A 19 -13.05 17.48 6.86
C LYS A 19 -12.06 18.58 7.30
N ASP A 20 -11.43 18.43 8.46
CA ASP A 20 -10.55 19.43 9.09
C ASP A 20 -9.08 18.98 9.20
N ASP A 21 -8.69 17.86 8.55
CA ASP A 21 -7.34 17.32 8.60
C ASP A 21 -6.88 16.95 7.18
N ALA A 22 -5.68 17.38 6.80
CA ALA A 22 -5.03 16.98 5.55
C ALA A 22 -4.95 15.45 5.40
N GLY A 23 -5.02 14.73 6.52
CA GLY A 23 -5.10 13.29 6.60
C GLY A 23 -3.73 12.64 6.53
N ARG A 24 -3.68 11.35 6.84
CA ARG A 24 -2.46 10.54 6.76
C ARG A 24 -2.73 9.29 5.94
N SER A 25 -1.75 8.86 5.14
CA SER A 25 -1.81 7.55 4.50
C SER A 25 -1.50 6.48 5.55
N ASP A 26 -2.55 5.85 6.07
CA ASP A 26 -2.43 4.76 7.05
C ASP A 26 -2.07 3.43 6.42
N THR A 27 -2.28 3.31 5.10
CA THR A 27 -1.91 2.19 4.25
C THR A 27 -1.14 2.71 3.05
N LEU A 28 0.02 2.14 2.75
CA LEU A 28 0.84 2.52 1.62
C LEU A 28 1.45 1.27 1.00
N PHE A 29 1.19 1.02 -0.28
CA PHE A 29 1.84 -0.06 -1.01
C PHE A 29 2.08 0.33 -2.46
N VAL A 30 3.02 -0.34 -3.10
CA VAL A 30 3.31 -0.19 -4.53
C VAL A 30 2.95 -1.47 -5.26
N VAL A 31 2.09 -1.35 -6.26
CA VAL A 31 1.78 -2.41 -7.22
C VAL A 31 2.69 -2.24 -8.43
N MET A 32 3.47 -3.27 -8.74
CA MET A 32 4.42 -3.31 -9.86
C MET A 32 3.93 -4.35 -10.85
N MET A 33 3.66 -3.95 -12.09
CA MET A 33 3.08 -4.83 -13.10
C MET A 33 3.95 -4.94 -14.33
N ASP A 34 4.21 -6.19 -14.71
CA ASP A 34 4.84 -6.56 -15.96
C ASP A 34 3.80 -7.12 -16.92
N LYS A 35 3.42 -6.33 -17.93
CA LYS A 35 2.43 -6.76 -18.93
C LYS A 35 2.95 -7.86 -19.84
N SER A 36 4.25 -7.87 -20.13
CA SER A 36 4.89 -8.86 -21.00
C SER A 36 4.95 -10.23 -20.34
N GLU A 37 5.39 -10.30 -19.09
CA GLU A 37 5.62 -11.56 -18.41
C GLU A 37 4.42 -12.08 -17.62
N LYS A 38 3.32 -11.31 -17.57
CA LYS A 38 2.16 -11.61 -16.71
C LYS A 38 2.58 -11.88 -15.25
N LYS A 39 3.44 -11.02 -14.69
CA LYS A 39 3.85 -11.02 -13.27
C LYS A 39 3.47 -9.71 -12.57
N ALA A 40 2.89 -9.83 -11.37
CA ALA A 40 2.67 -8.69 -10.48
C ALA A 40 3.47 -8.84 -9.20
N ALA A 41 3.84 -7.71 -8.63
CA ALA A 41 4.40 -7.65 -7.30
C ALA A 41 3.73 -6.54 -6.49
N LEU A 42 3.52 -6.79 -5.20
CA LEU A 42 3.01 -5.82 -4.25
C LEU A 42 4.04 -5.65 -3.14
N LEU A 43 4.49 -4.41 -2.93
CA LEU A 43 5.36 -4.07 -1.81
C LEU A 43 4.58 -3.17 -0.84
N SER A 44 4.30 -3.69 0.36
CA SER A 44 3.79 -2.89 1.46
C SER A 44 4.90 -2.02 2.05
N VAL A 45 4.63 -0.73 2.23
CA VAL A 45 5.53 0.22 2.90
C VAL A 45 4.92 0.59 4.25
N PRO A 46 5.54 0.18 5.38
CA PRO A 46 5.02 0.52 6.70
C PRO A 46 4.88 2.02 6.86
N ARG A 47 3.75 2.47 7.42
CA ARG A 47 3.44 3.91 7.49
C ARG A 47 4.43 4.71 8.32
N ASP A 48 5.07 4.04 9.28
CA ASP A 48 6.05 4.61 10.21
C ASP A 48 7.49 4.49 9.66
N THR A 49 7.68 4.09 8.39
CA THR A 49 9.00 4.03 7.74
C THR A 49 9.65 5.40 7.76
N ARG A 50 10.82 5.51 8.38
CA ARG A 50 11.58 6.76 8.43
C ARG A 50 12.25 7.00 7.08
N VAL A 51 11.90 8.12 6.44
CA VAL A 51 12.38 8.49 5.10
C VAL A 51 12.69 9.98 5.04
N LYS A 52 13.43 10.39 4.01
CA LYS A 52 13.68 11.80 3.74
C LYS A 52 12.51 12.36 2.95
N VAL A 53 11.72 13.22 3.59
CA VAL A 53 10.61 13.94 2.96
C VAL A 53 11.13 15.28 2.46
N LYS A 54 11.00 15.53 1.15
CA LYS A 54 11.53 16.74 0.51
C LYS A 54 10.90 18.00 1.11
N GLY A 55 11.74 18.91 1.59
CA GLY A 55 11.29 20.14 2.26
C GLY A 55 10.98 19.99 3.76
N HIS A 56 10.98 18.76 4.30
CA HIS A 56 10.58 18.48 5.69
C HIS A 56 11.61 17.66 6.49
N GLY A 57 12.70 17.18 5.88
CA GLY A 57 13.75 16.46 6.58
C GLY A 57 13.44 14.97 6.72
N TRP A 58 13.91 14.34 7.80
CA TRP A 58 13.69 12.92 8.07
C TRP A 58 12.46 12.73 8.96
N ASP A 59 11.45 12.04 8.44
CA ASP A 59 10.17 11.84 9.12
C ASP A 59 9.55 10.51 8.65
N LYS A 60 8.40 10.14 9.22
CA LYS A 60 7.60 9.00 8.79
C LYS A 60 7.06 9.22 7.39
N ILE A 61 7.03 8.16 6.58
CA ILE A 61 6.58 8.24 5.20
C ILE A 61 5.13 8.69 5.07
N ASN A 62 4.27 8.38 6.04
CA ASN A 62 2.89 8.84 6.04
C ASN A 62 2.74 10.36 6.24
N SER A 63 3.72 11.04 6.84
CA SER A 63 3.74 12.50 6.97
C SER A 63 3.83 13.20 5.61
N ALA A 64 4.41 12.55 4.58
CA ALA A 64 4.46 13.10 3.23
C ALA A 64 3.06 13.43 2.68
N PHE A 65 2.05 12.63 3.00
CA PHE A 65 0.67 12.91 2.60
C PHE A 65 0.10 14.12 3.34
N ALA A 66 0.35 14.24 4.64
CA ALA A 66 -0.09 15.38 5.43
C ALA A 66 0.55 16.70 4.95
N TYR A 67 1.82 16.66 4.54
CA TYR A 67 2.55 17.85 4.11
C TYR A 67 2.24 18.29 2.67
N GLY A 68 2.03 17.35 1.74
CA GLY A 68 1.91 17.68 0.32
C GLY A 68 0.96 16.78 -0.48
N GLY A 69 0.11 16.02 0.22
CA GLY A 69 -0.84 15.08 -0.37
C GLY A 69 -0.16 14.01 -1.23
N HIS A 70 -0.96 13.43 -2.12
CA HIS A 70 -0.51 12.37 -3.05
C HIS A 70 0.78 12.71 -3.82
N LYS A 71 1.00 13.97 -4.22
CA LYS A 71 2.18 14.37 -5.01
C LYS A 71 3.48 14.19 -4.22
N LEU A 72 3.52 14.69 -2.97
CA LEU A 72 4.70 14.56 -2.13
C LEU A 72 4.88 13.11 -1.66
N THR A 73 3.80 12.37 -1.41
CA THR A 73 3.88 10.93 -1.14
C THR A 73 4.48 10.16 -2.32
N GLN A 74 4.02 10.43 -3.56
CA GLN A 74 4.57 9.81 -4.77
C GLN A 74 6.07 10.10 -4.92
N GLU A 75 6.48 11.36 -4.78
CA GLU A 75 7.90 11.75 -4.87
C GLU A 75 8.72 11.07 -3.77
N THR A 76 8.23 11.06 -2.53
CA THR A 76 8.91 10.43 -1.39
C THR A 76 9.07 8.92 -1.60
N VAL A 77 8.03 8.22 -2.07
CA VAL A 77 8.08 6.78 -2.36
C VAL A 77 9.03 6.49 -3.52
N GLN A 78 8.98 7.29 -4.58
CA GLN A 78 9.87 7.17 -5.74
C GLN A 78 11.34 7.34 -5.34
N ASP A 79 11.65 8.39 -4.58
CA ASP A 79 13.01 8.69 -4.12
C ASP A 79 13.50 7.65 -3.12
N PHE A 80 12.63 7.17 -2.23
CA PHE A 80 12.95 6.14 -1.24
C PHE A 80 13.23 4.78 -1.88
N LEU A 81 12.34 4.30 -2.76
CA LEU A 81 12.45 2.97 -3.39
C LEU A 81 13.41 2.96 -4.59
N GLY A 82 13.64 4.11 -5.23
CA GLY A 82 14.47 4.19 -6.43
C GLY A 82 13.81 3.73 -7.70
N ILE A 83 12.49 3.63 -7.72
CA ILE A 83 11.72 3.19 -8.89
C ILE A 83 10.86 4.35 -9.37
N ARG A 84 10.64 4.43 -10.68
CA ARG A 84 9.74 5.44 -11.24
C ARG A 84 8.31 5.08 -10.83
N ILE A 85 7.60 5.99 -10.18
CA ILE A 85 6.17 5.82 -9.90
C ILE A 85 5.40 6.43 -11.07
N ASN A 86 4.60 5.61 -11.76
CA ASN A 86 3.89 6.02 -12.97
C ASN A 86 2.54 6.65 -12.68
N ASN A 87 1.85 6.12 -11.67
CA ASN A 87 0.47 6.48 -11.34
C ASN A 87 0.25 6.40 -9.83
N TYR A 88 -0.89 6.93 -9.39
CA TYR A 88 -1.34 6.78 -8.02
C TYR A 88 -2.80 6.41 -7.91
N VAL A 89 -3.16 5.80 -6.78
CA VAL A 89 -4.54 5.64 -6.33
C VAL A 89 -4.61 6.07 -4.88
N VAL A 90 -5.50 7.01 -4.56
CA VAL A 90 -5.89 7.33 -3.18
C VAL A 90 -7.29 6.81 -2.95
N VAL A 91 -7.49 6.12 -1.83
CA VAL A 91 -8.78 5.63 -1.36
C VAL A 91 -8.97 6.10 0.06
N ASP A 92 -10.05 6.82 0.34
CA ASP A 92 -10.44 7.17 1.71
C ASP A 92 -11.33 6.08 2.33
N PHE A 93 -11.78 6.29 3.56
CA PHE A 93 -12.61 5.30 4.26
C PHE A 93 -13.97 5.07 3.60
N GLN A 94 -14.62 6.12 3.10
CA GLN A 94 -15.92 6.00 2.45
C GLN A 94 -15.77 5.30 1.10
N GLY A 95 -14.74 5.68 0.34
CA GLY A 95 -14.37 5.05 -0.92
C GLY A 95 -14.08 3.56 -0.74
N PHE A 96 -13.30 3.19 0.28
CA PHE A 96 -13.01 1.79 0.58
C PHE A 96 -14.29 1.00 0.89
N GLN A 97 -15.14 1.52 1.77
CA GLN A 97 -16.40 0.84 2.13
C GLN A 97 -17.29 0.64 0.90
N GLY A 98 -17.48 1.72 0.13
CA GLY A 98 -18.26 1.67 -1.10
C GLY A 98 -17.70 0.72 -2.15
N LEU A 99 -16.38 0.61 -2.29
CA LEU A 99 -15.74 -0.34 -3.20
C LEU A 99 -16.02 -1.79 -2.81
N VAL A 100 -15.93 -2.11 -1.52
CA VAL A 100 -16.22 -3.45 -0.99
C VAL A 100 -17.70 -3.80 -1.17
N ASP A 101 -18.60 -2.85 -0.90
CA ASP A 101 -20.04 -3.07 -1.08
C ASP A 101 -20.40 -3.22 -2.56
N ALA A 102 -19.77 -2.46 -3.46
CA ALA A 102 -20.01 -2.52 -4.90
C ALA A 102 -19.62 -3.86 -5.53
N ILE A 103 -18.66 -4.59 -4.95
CA ILE A 103 -18.31 -5.96 -5.37
C ILE A 103 -19.14 -7.03 -4.65
N GLY A 104 -20.04 -6.62 -3.75
CA GLY A 104 -20.91 -7.49 -2.97
C GLY A 104 -20.16 -8.22 -1.85
N GLY A 105 -19.32 -7.50 -1.10
CA GLY A 105 -18.62 -7.98 0.09
C GLY A 105 -17.46 -8.92 -0.19
N VAL A 106 -16.66 -9.22 0.85
CA VAL A 106 -15.46 -10.07 0.77
C VAL A 106 -15.47 -11.19 1.81
N ASP A 107 -15.08 -12.39 1.40
CA ASP A 107 -15.00 -13.55 2.30
C ASP A 107 -13.61 -13.66 2.94
N ILE A 108 -13.55 -13.56 4.27
CA ILE A 108 -12.30 -13.60 5.05
C ILE A 108 -12.45 -14.55 6.24
N THR A 109 -11.46 -15.43 6.42
CA THR A 109 -11.30 -16.21 7.64
C THR A 109 -10.60 -15.37 8.71
N VAL A 110 -11.31 -14.95 9.75
CA VAL A 110 -10.75 -14.24 10.91
C VAL A 110 -10.00 -15.23 11.80
N GLU A 111 -8.70 -14.99 12.01
CA GLU A 111 -7.79 -15.94 12.66
C GLU A 111 -7.99 -16.04 14.17
N LYS A 112 -8.34 -14.92 14.80
CA LYS A 112 -8.54 -14.80 16.25
C LYS A 112 -9.55 -13.69 16.53
N ARG A 113 -10.09 -13.64 17.75
CA ARG A 113 -10.99 -12.56 18.13
C ARG A 113 -10.27 -11.22 18.00
N MET A 114 -10.89 -10.27 17.30
CA MET A 114 -10.39 -8.91 17.15
C MET A 114 -11.37 -8.01 17.88
N TYR A 115 -10.98 -7.52 19.05
CA TYR A 115 -11.83 -6.64 19.85
C TYR A 115 -11.09 -5.36 20.20
N TYR A 116 -11.69 -4.22 19.88
CA TYR A 116 -11.20 -2.90 20.24
C TYR A 116 -12.38 -1.97 20.40
N TYR A 117 -12.39 -1.19 21.48
CA TYR A 117 -13.42 -0.20 21.73
C TYR A 117 -12.78 1.11 22.17
N ASP A 118 -13.03 2.16 21.41
CA ASP A 118 -12.69 3.53 21.76
C ASP A 118 -13.99 4.28 22.15
N PRO A 119 -14.25 4.48 23.45
CA PRO A 119 -15.45 5.17 23.92
C PRO A 119 -15.46 6.65 23.53
N TYR A 120 -14.30 7.28 23.32
CA TYR A 120 -14.22 8.69 22.98
C TYR A 120 -14.51 8.94 21.50
N ALA A 121 -14.11 8.01 20.64
CA ALA A 121 -14.41 8.06 19.21
C ALA A 121 -15.73 7.36 18.84
N GLY A 122 -16.39 6.68 19.79
CA GLY A 122 -17.54 5.81 19.51
C GLY A 122 -17.21 4.71 18.49
N PHE A 123 -15.95 4.25 18.47
CA PHE A 123 -15.44 3.34 17.46
C PHE A 123 -15.21 1.95 18.05
N GLU A 124 -15.89 0.95 17.49
CA GLU A 124 -15.80 -0.44 17.90
C GLU A 124 -15.34 -1.33 16.75
N ILE A 125 -14.50 -2.30 17.09
CA ILE A 125 -14.18 -3.50 16.30
C ILE A 125 -14.54 -4.69 17.19
N ASP A 126 -15.45 -5.57 16.76
CA ASP A 126 -15.66 -6.89 17.37
C ASP A 126 -15.83 -7.93 16.26
N LEU A 127 -14.75 -8.60 15.89
CA LEU A 127 -14.76 -9.70 14.92
C LEU A 127 -14.45 -11.01 15.64
N ARG A 128 -15.31 -12.00 15.45
CA ARG A 128 -15.13 -13.36 16.01
C ARG A 128 -14.27 -14.23 15.08
N PRO A 129 -13.51 -15.21 15.60
CA PRO A 129 -12.82 -16.16 14.75
C PRO A 129 -13.77 -16.90 13.80
N GLY A 130 -13.29 -17.27 12.62
CA GLY A 130 -14.03 -18.05 11.63
C GLY A 130 -14.25 -17.35 10.29
N ASN A 131 -14.91 -18.04 9.36
CA ASN A 131 -15.24 -17.49 8.04
C ASN A 131 -16.34 -16.45 8.16
N GLN A 132 -16.10 -15.26 7.62
CA GLN A 132 -17.06 -14.17 7.61
C GLN A 132 -17.16 -13.57 6.21
N HIS A 133 -18.38 -13.23 5.81
CA HIS A 133 -18.65 -12.40 4.66
C HIS A 133 -18.75 -10.95 5.12
N MET A 134 -17.74 -10.14 4.78
CA MET A 134 -17.58 -8.77 5.27
C MET A 134 -18.10 -7.77 4.23
N ASP A 135 -19.06 -6.95 4.65
CA ASP A 135 -19.41 -5.70 3.96
C ASP A 135 -18.29 -4.65 4.15
N GLY A 136 -18.43 -3.48 3.52
CA GLY A 136 -17.43 -2.42 3.58
C GLY A 136 -17.11 -2.00 5.01
N LYS A 137 -18.12 -1.89 5.87
CA LYS A 137 -17.95 -1.50 7.28
C LYS A 137 -17.14 -2.53 8.06
N THR A 138 -17.50 -3.80 7.93
CA THR A 138 -16.84 -4.93 8.63
C THR A 138 -15.43 -5.15 8.09
N ALA A 139 -15.24 -5.02 6.77
CA ALA A 139 -13.93 -5.05 6.12
C ALA A 139 -13.01 -3.94 6.66
N MET A 140 -13.57 -2.74 6.86
CA MET A 140 -12.82 -1.61 7.42
C MET A 140 -12.33 -1.91 8.85
N GLN A 141 -13.16 -2.56 9.67
CA GLN A 141 -12.76 -3.01 11.01
C GLN A 141 -11.58 -4.00 10.92
N TYR A 142 -11.65 -4.97 10.02
CA TYR A 142 -10.59 -5.98 9.82
C TYR A 142 -9.24 -5.36 9.43
N VAL A 143 -9.21 -4.47 8.43
CA VAL A 143 -7.96 -3.89 7.91
C VAL A 143 -7.37 -2.81 8.82
N ARG A 144 -8.16 -2.26 9.75
CA ARG A 144 -7.70 -1.27 10.74
C ARG A 144 -7.28 -1.90 12.07
N TYR A 145 -7.66 -3.15 12.35
CA TYR A 145 -7.37 -3.80 13.61
C TYR A 145 -5.86 -3.97 13.85
N ARG A 146 -5.45 -3.60 15.07
CA ARG A 146 -4.08 -3.75 15.58
C ARG A 146 -4.12 -4.55 16.87
N ASP A 147 -3.13 -5.40 17.01
CA ASP A 147 -2.88 -6.23 18.18
C ASP A 147 -1.42 -6.07 18.61
N GLU A 148 -0.92 -6.98 19.45
CA GLU A 148 0.46 -6.98 19.97
C GLU A 148 1.52 -6.96 18.86
N GLU A 149 1.18 -7.45 17.66
CA GLU A 149 2.05 -7.43 16.47
C GLU A 149 2.13 -6.05 15.79
N GLY A 150 1.42 -5.06 16.33
CA GLY A 150 1.44 -3.66 15.89
C GLY A 150 1.13 -3.49 14.41
N ASP A 151 1.95 -2.69 13.73
CA ASP A 151 1.76 -2.40 12.30
C ASP A 151 2.07 -3.62 11.40
N ILE A 152 2.91 -4.54 11.85
CA ILE A 152 3.27 -5.74 11.08
C ILE A 152 2.04 -6.66 10.95
N GLY A 153 1.36 -6.92 12.08
CA GLY A 153 0.10 -7.70 12.07
C GLY A 153 -0.96 -7.03 11.19
N ARG A 154 -1.06 -5.70 11.24
CA ARG A 154 -1.97 -4.92 10.39
C ARG A 154 -1.64 -5.06 8.90
N ILE A 155 -0.37 -4.95 8.51
CA ILE A 155 0.07 -5.14 7.11
C ILE A 155 -0.27 -6.55 6.61
N ARG A 156 -0.06 -7.59 7.43
CA ARG A 156 -0.45 -8.95 7.06
C ARG A 156 -1.96 -9.09 6.82
N ARG A 157 -2.79 -8.49 7.67
CA ARG A 157 -4.26 -8.44 7.46
C ARG A 157 -4.63 -7.71 6.18
N GLN A 158 -3.96 -6.59 5.89
CA GLN A 158 -4.18 -5.84 4.65
C GLN A 158 -3.79 -6.66 3.41
N GLN A 159 -2.67 -7.38 3.44
CA GLN A 159 -2.27 -8.29 2.37
C GLN A 159 -3.29 -9.42 2.19
N LYS A 160 -3.74 -10.04 3.28
CA LYS A 160 -4.78 -11.07 3.26
C LYS A 160 -6.11 -10.54 2.71
N PHE A 161 -6.51 -9.34 3.12
CA PHE A 161 -7.68 -8.65 2.59
C PHE A 161 -7.55 -8.41 1.08
N ILE A 162 -6.41 -7.89 0.60
CA ILE A 162 -6.17 -7.66 -0.83
C ILE A 162 -6.28 -8.98 -1.62
N MET A 163 -5.74 -10.07 -1.09
CA MET A 163 -5.90 -11.41 -1.70
C MET A 163 -7.36 -11.85 -1.75
N ALA A 164 -8.10 -11.70 -0.66
CA ALA A 164 -9.50 -12.09 -0.58
C ALA A 164 -10.39 -11.24 -1.51
N LEU A 165 -10.17 -9.91 -1.52
CA LEU A 165 -10.84 -8.95 -2.39
C LEU A 165 -10.66 -9.34 -3.86
N TYR A 166 -9.42 -9.66 -4.24
CA TYR A 166 -9.14 -10.09 -5.59
C TYR A 166 -9.81 -11.43 -5.93
N LYS A 167 -9.73 -12.44 -5.05
CA LYS A 167 -10.39 -13.74 -5.27
C LYS A 167 -11.90 -13.57 -5.49
N GLN A 168 -12.51 -12.63 -4.78
CA GLN A 168 -13.91 -12.29 -4.95
C GLN A 168 -14.21 -11.64 -6.31
N ILE A 169 -13.36 -10.72 -6.76
CA ILE A 169 -13.47 -10.08 -8.08
C ILE A 169 -13.36 -11.13 -9.21
N ALA A 170 -12.41 -12.06 -9.07
CA ALA A 170 -12.19 -13.14 -10.02
C ALA A 170 -13.37 -14.14 -10.06
N SER A 171 -13.84 -14.62 -8.89
CA SER A 171 -14.88 -15.66 -8.81
C SER A 171 -16.24 -15.20 -9.32
N LYS A 172 -16.61 -13.94 -9.08
CA LYS A 172 -17.92 -13.39 -9.46
C LYS A 172 -17.97 -12.85 -10.90
N ASN A 173 -16.90 -13.07 -11.68
CA ASN A 173 -16.69 -12.47 -13.00
C ASN A 173 -17.00 -10.95 -12.99
N ILE A 174 -16.63 -10.27 -11.90
CA ILE A 174 -16.89 -8.82 -11.72
C ILE A 174 -16.22 -8.03 -12.85
N ILE A 175 -15.11 -8.54 -13.39
CA ILE A 175 -14.41 -8.00 -14.55
C ILE A 175 -15.34 -7.85 -15.77
N ALA A 176 -16.25 -8.80 -16.02
CA ALA A 176 -17.25 -8.68 -17.08
C ALA A 176 -18.29 -7.60 -16.80
N LYS A 177 -18.59 -7.33 -15.52
CA LYS A 177 -19.51 -6.27 -15.07
C LYS A 177 -18.84 -4.89 -14.97
N MET A 178 -17.50 -4.82 -15.05
CA MET A 178 -16.73 -3.58 -14.90
C MET A 178 -17.26 -2.43 -15.75
N PRO A 179 -17.61 -2.57 -17.04
CA PRO A 179 -18.14 -1.45 -17.82
C PRO A 179 -19.29 -0.71 -17.13
N GLY A 180 -20.20 -1.44 -16.47
CA GLY A 180 -21.36 -0.87 -15.76
C GLY A 180 -21.05 -0.26 -14.39
N VAL A 181 -20.06 -0.80 -13.65
CA VAL A 181 -19.71 -0.33 -12.28
C VAL A 181 -18.53 0.63 -12.25
N SER A 182 -17.82 0.78 -13.36
CA SER A 182 -16.54 1.47 -13.43
C SER A 182 -16.62 2.97 -13.11
N LYS A 183 -17.71 3.65 -13.48
CA LYS A 183 -17.94 5.05 -13.10
C LYS A 183 -18.14 5.22 -11.59
N GLN A 184 -18.85 4.27 -10.96
CA GLN A 184 -19.06 4.26 -9.51
C GLN A 184 -17.74 4.00 -8.78
N ILE A 185 -16.96 3.00 -9.21
CA ILE A 185 -15.61 2.73 -8.69
C ILE A 185 -14.71 3.96 -8.82
N MET A 186 -14.71 4.62 -9.98
CA MET A 186 -13.93 5.84 -10.21
C MET A 186 -14.33 6.99 -9.30
N SER A 187 -15.60 7.09 -8.89
CA SER A 187 -16.04 8.12 -7.95
C SER A 187 -15.59 7.88 -6.51
N MET A 188 -15.16 6.65 -6.18
CA MET A 188 -14.71 6.22 -4.86
C MET A 188 -13.19 6.34 -4.66
N ILE A 189 -12.45 6.69 -5.70
CA ILE A 189 -10.99 6.80 -5.67
C ILE A 189 -10.54 8.11 -6.30
N LYS A 190 -9.35 8.58 -5.93
CA LYS A 190 -8.65 9.65 -6.63
C LYS A 190 -7.43 9.07 -7.32
N THR A 191 -7.33 9.24 -8.63
CA THR A 191 -6.27 8.64 -9.44
C THR A 191 -6.00 9.46 -10.69
N ASP A 192 -4.82 9.29 -11.27
CA ASP A 192 -4.46 9.75 -12.62
C ASP A 192 -4.61 8.64 -13.69
N LEU A 193 -5.12 7.47 -13.32
CA LEU A 193 -5.45 6.39 -14.26
C LEU A 193 -6.76 6.69 -15.00
N SER A 194 -6.75 6.50 -16.31
CA SER A 194 -7.99 6.47 -17.08
C SER A 194 -8.81 5.21 -16.79
N LEU A 195 -10.11 5.26 -17.07
CA LEU A 195 -11.01 4.11 -16.95
C LEU A 195 -10.49 2.89 -17.72
N LYS A 196 -10.02 3.13 -18.94
CA LYS A 196 -9.46 2.10 -19.82
C LYS A 196 -8.24 1.45 -19.18
N GLU A 197 -7.33 2.25 -18.61
CA GLU A 197 -6.16 1.72 -17.92
C GLU A 197 -6.57 0.88 -16.73
N MET A 198 -7.49 1.34 -15.87
CA MET A 198 -7.93 0.53 -14.73
C MET A 198 -8.54 -0.81 -15.14
N VAL A 199 -9.36 -0.84 -16.20
CA VAL A 199 -9.91 -2.10 -16.73
C VAL A 199 -8.79 -3.00 -17.25
N GLU A 200 -7.79 -2.44 -17.93
CA GLU A 200 -6.62 -3.19 -18.38
C GLU A 200 -5.80 -3.73 -17.21
N LEU A 201 -5.59 -2.92 -16.16
CA LEU A 201 -4.90 -3.35 -14.94
C LEU A 201 -5.67 -4.48 -14.25
N GLY A 202 -7.00 -4.37 -14.14
CA GLY A 202 -7.85 -5.41 -13.57
C GLY A 202 -7.73 -6.74 -14.32
N LYS A 203 -7.71 -6.70 -15.66
CA LYS A 203 -7.49 -7.90 -16.49
C LYS A 203 -6.08 -8.49 -16.32
N VAL A 204 -5.07 -7.63 -16.30
CA VAL A 204 -3.67 -8.06 -16.15
C VAL A 204 -3.43 -8.68 -14.78
N MET A 205 -3.91 -8.05 -13.71
CA MET A 205 -3.89 -8.61 -12.35
C MET A 205 -4.67 -9.92 -12.29
N HIS A 206 -5.74 -10.04 -13.07
CA HIS A 206 -6.53 -11.26 -13.12
C HIS A 206 -5.75 -12.46 -13.65
N ASP A 207 -5.22 -12.30 -14.86
CA ASP A 207 -4.37 -13.29 -15.52
C ASP A 207 -3.14 -13.67 -14.67
N MET A 208 -2.55 -12.70 -13.97
CA MET A 208 -1.38 -12.91 -13.12
C MET A 208 -1.66 -13.86 -11.97
N LEU A 209 -2.82 -13.72 -11.32
CA LEU A 209 -3.17 -14.48 -10.13
C LEU A 209 -3.69 -15.89 -10.44
N GLU A 210 -4.36 -16.09 -11.57
CA GLU A 210 -4.69 -17.46 -12.03
C GLU A 210 -3.43 -18.31 -12.27
N LYS A 211 -2.30 -17.66 -12.53
CA LYS A 211 -1.00 -18.30 -12.79
C LYS A 211 -0.07 -18.32 -11.57
N ASP A 212 -0.58 -17.98 -10.38
CA ASP A 212 0.21 -17.84 -9.15
C ASP A 212 1.39 -16.85 -9.28
N GLY A 213 1.21 -15.83 -10.13
CA GLY A 213 2.23 -14.86 -10.52
C GLY A 213 2.29 -13.60 -9.66
N LEU A 214 1.64 -13.58 -8.48
CA LEU A 214 1.68 -12.44 -7.56
C LEU A 214 2.65 -12.67 -6.41
N LYS A 215 3.67 -11.82 -6.32
CA LYS A 215 4.58 -11.76 -5.17
C LYS A 215 4.19 -10.62 -4.23
N MET A 216 4.03 -10.92 -2.94
CA MET A 216 3.83 -9.90 -1.92
C MET A 216 5.06 -9.81 -1.02
N ALA A 217 5.47 -8.59 -0.70
CA ALA A 217 6.57 -8.30 0.20
C ALA A 217 6.26 -7.06 1.04
N MET A 218 7.07 -6.83 2.06
CA MET A 218 7.09 -5.61 2.86
C MET A 218 8.51 -5.04 2.81
N VAL A 219 8.63 -3.71 2.87
CA VAL A 219 9.94 -3.04 2.97
C VAL A 219 10.72 -3.62 4.16
N PRO A 220 11.91 -4.20 3.96
CA PRO A 220 12.70 -4.79 5.03
C PRO A 220 13.17 -3.71 6.01
N GLY A 221 13.23 -4.06 7.28
CA GLY A 221 13.60 -3.13 8.35
C GLY A 221 13.27 -3.67 9.74
N THR A 222 13.45 -2.82 10.74
CA THR A 222 13.21 -3.12 12.15
C THR A 222 12.43 -2.00 12.83
N PRO A 223 11.57 -2.31 13.82
CA PRO A 223 10.96 -1.28 14.65
C PRO A 223 11.99 -0.72 15.64
N GLU A 224 12.11 0.60 15.73
CA GLU A 224 12.95 1.27 16.75
C GLU A 224 12.27 2.53 17.29
N TYR A 225 12.71 2.97 18.48
CA TYR A 225 12.30 4.24 19.05
C TYR A 225 13.42 5.27 18.89
N ILE A 226 13.09 6.43 18.34
CA ILE A 226 13.98 7.61 18.27
C ILE A 226 13.28 8.70 19.08
N ASP A 227 13.92 9.17 20.15
CA ASP A 227 13.39 10.18 21.07
C ASP A 227 11.96 9.86 21.57
N GLY A 228 11.70 8.59 21.89
CA GLY A 228 10.40 8.11 22.37
C GLY A 228 9.34 7.95 21.28
N VAL A 229 9.65 8.25 20.01
CA VAL A 229 8.75 8.05 18.86
C VAL A 229 9.10 6.75 18.14
N SER A 230 8.12 5.87 17.94
CA SER A 230 8.30 4.62 17.19
C SER A 230 8.40 4.86 15.68
N TYR A 231 9.42 4.26 15.06
CA TYR A 231 9.68 4.24 13.62
C TYR A 231 9.91 2.83 13.11
N TRP A 232 9.67 2.62 11.82
CA TRP A 232 10.23 1.51 11.06
C TRP A 232 11.53 1.99 10.41
N ILE A 233 12.65 1.39 10.80
CA ILE A 233 13.99 1.69 10.31
C ILE A 233 14.27 0.80 9.10
N PRO A 234 14.26 1.34 7.86
CA PRO A 234 14.42 0.51 6.67
C PRO A 234 15.87 0.03 6.50
N ASP A 235 16.02 -1.23 6.08
CA ASP A 235 17.27 -1.73 5.52
C ASP A 235 17.38 -1.26 4.06
N ILE A 236 17.97 -0.08 3.87
CA ILE A 236 18.04 0.59 2.55
C ILE A 236 18.75 -0.28 1.50
N PRO A 237 19.94 -0.86 1.74
CA PRO A 237 20.59 -1.71 0.75
C PRO A 237 19.77 -2.94 0.35
N ASN A 238 19.16 -3.62 1.33
CA ASN A 238 18.33 -4.80 1.08
C ASN A 238 17.05 -4.42 0.33
N MET A 239 16.37 -3.36 0.77
CA MET A 239 15.19 -2.81 0.08
C MET A 239 15.52 -2.48 -1.39
N ARG A 240 16.64 -1.81 -1.67
CA ARG A 240 17.04 -1.46 -3.05
C ARG A 240 17.36 -2.68 -3.91
N ARG A 241 17.94 -3.73 -3.31
CA ARG A 241 18.17 -5.02 -3.97
C ARG A 241 16.83 -5.71 -4.29
N GLN A 242 15.95 -5.78 -3.30
CA GLN A 242 14.60 -6.32 -3.48
C GLN A 242 13.83 -5.56 -4.56
N MET A 243 13.99 -4.23 -4.66
CA MET A 243 13.38 -3.45 -5.75
C MET A 243 13.92 -3.83 -7.12
N ALA A 244 15.23 -4.06 -7.25
CA ALA A 244 15.79 -4.54 -8.52
C ALA A 244 15.23 -5.92 -8.91
N GLU A 245 15.11 -6.85 -7.96
CA GLU A 245 14.52 -8.17 -8.17
C GLU A 245 13.03 -8.08 -8.54
N MET A 246 12.24 -7.28 -7.81
CA MET A 246 10.81 -7.11 -8.08
C MET A 246 10.55 -6.38 -9.40
N GLN A 247 11.47 -5.51 -9.83
CA GLN A 247 11.44 -4.84 -11.15
C GLN A 247 11.99 -5.72 -12.28
N ASP A 248 12.59 -6.87 -11.97
CA ASP A 248 13.30 -7.75 -12.92
C ASP A 248 14.38 -7.02 -13.74
N VAL A 249 15.17 -6.20 -13.06
CA VAL A 249 16.25 -5.42 -13.67
C VAL A 249 17.54 -5.57 -12.90
N LYS A 250 18.67 -5.49 -13.62
CA LYS A 250 19.99 -5.41 -12.97
C LYS A 250 20.19 -4.02 -12.40
N MET A 251 20.74 -3.94 -11.19
CA MET A 251 21.17 -2.66 -10.62
C MET A 251 22.32 -2.08 -11.45
N SER A 252 22.10 -0.91 -12.06
CA SER A 252 23.16 -0.13 -12.70
C SER A 252 24.15 0.37 -11.64
N GLU A 253 25.38 0.71 -12.03
CA GLU A 253 26.35 1.24 -11.05
C GLU A 253 25.84 2.55 -10.43
N LYS A 254 25.22 3.41 -11.23
CA LYS A 254 24.55 4.63 -10.76
C LYS A 254 23.46 4.35 -9.72
N PHE A 255 22.68 3.28 -9.88
CA PHE A 255 21.68 2.88 -8.88
C PHE A 255 22.32 2.40 -7.57
N ARG A 256 23.45 1.67 -7.65
CA ARG A 256 24.22 1.26 -6.48
C ARG A 256 24.85 2.46 -5.77
N GLU A 257 25.43 3.41 -6.51
CA GLU A 257 25.98 4.66 -5.96
C GLU A 257 24.89 5.48 -5.25
N ASN A 258 23.72 5.65 -5.87
CA ASN A 258 22.59 6.34 -5.24
C ASN A 258 22.12 5.61 -3.96
N THR A 259 22.17 4.28 -3.95
CA THR A 259 21.85 3.47 -2.76
C THR A 259 22.85 3.73 -1.64
N ARG A 260 24.16 3.69 -1.92
CA ARG A 260 25.22 3.99 -0.93
C ARG A 260 25.09 5.42 -0.39
N LYS A 261 24.79 6.39 -1.27
CA LYS A 261 24.58 7.79 -0.88
C LYS A 261 23.37 7.96 0.04
N LEU A 262 22.23 7.35 -0.31
CA LEU A 262 21.03 7.40 0.52
C LEU A 262 21.27 6.74 1.89
N GLU A 263 21.96 5.60 1.93
CA GLU A 263 22.31 4.91 3.17
C GLU A 263 23.24 5.77 4.05
N GLN A 264 24.23 6.44 3.46
CA GLN A 264 25.12 7.34 4.19
C GLN A 264 24.37 8.55 4.73
N ASP A 265 23.58 9.22 3.90
CA ASP A 265 22.69 10.32 4.30
C ASP A 265 21.74 9.89 5.44
N TYR A 266 21.22 8.66 5.38
CA TYR A 266 20.36 8.08 6.42
C TYR A 266 21.12 7.91 7.74
N LYS A 267 22.31 7.30 7.72
CA LYS A 267 23.13 7.09 8.93
C LYS A 267 23.55 8.41 9.58
N ASP A 268 23.92 9.40 8.78
CA ASP A 268 24.33 10.71 9.30
C ASP A 268 23.17 11.50 9.90
N SER A 269 21.92 11.15 9.58
CA SER A 269 20.73 11.78 10.17
C SER A 269 20.46 11.43 11.63
N PHE A 270 21.12 10.41 12.18
CA PHE A 270 21.01 10.05 13.60
C PHE A 270 22.06 10.75 14.49
N LYS A 271 23.04 11.41 13.87
CA LYS A 271 24.15 12.08 14.56
C LYS A 271 23.88 13.57 14.83
N LYS A 272 22.72 14.06 14.40
CA LYS A 272 22.29 15.46 14.49
C LYS A 272 21.17 15.56 15.51
#